data_AF-A0A317HL04-F1
#
_entry.id   AF-A0A317HL04-F1
#
_cell.length_a   1.000
_cell.length_b   1.000
_cell.length_c   1.000
_cell.angle_alpha   90.00
_cell.angle_beta   90.00
_cell.angle_gamma   90.00
#
_symmetry.space_group_name_H-M   'P 1'
#
loop_
_entity.id
_entity.type
_entity.pdbx_description
1 polymer ?
#
loop_
_entity_poly.entity_id
_entity_poly.type
_entity_poly.pdbx_seq_one_letter_code
_entity_poly.pdbx_strand_id
1 'polypeptide(L)' 'DDVERRYPARHYIMVDDKLRILAAIKGAWGDRVTTVFVRQGHYAIDPAILAAYPPADVTIERIDQLPRTLSP' A
#
# COMPACT_ATOMS: atom_id res chain seq x y z
N ASP A 1 13.41 6.16 -7.76
CA ASP A 1 13.61 7.24 -8.74
C ASP A 1 12.91 6.98 -10.07
N ASP A 2 12.99 5.76 -10.63
CA ASP A 2 12.45 5.45 -11.97
C ASP A 2 10.95 5.75 -12.14
N VAL A 3 10.14 5.37 -11.14
CA VAL A 3 8.70 5.65 -11.09
C VAL A 3 8.42 7.15 -11.00
N GLU A 4 9.11 7.87 -10.09
CA GLU A 4 8.93 9.32 -9.91
C GLU A 4 9.30 10.11 -11.18
N ARG A 5 10.27 9.63 -11.96
CA ARG A 5 10.66 10.25 -13.24
C ARG A 5 9.63 10.05 -14.35
N ARG A 6 8.97 8.89 -14.40
CA ARG A 6 7.94 8.58 -15.42
C ARG A 6 6.59 9.17 -15.05
N TYR A 7 6.28 9.22 -13.76
CA TYR A 7 4.98 9.63 -13.24
C TYR A 7 5.17 10.65 -12.12
N PRO A 8 5.60 11.88 -12.42
CA PRO A 8 5.85 12.88 -11.40
C PRO A 8 4.55 13.25 -10.67
N ALA A 9 4.53 13.05 -9.35
CA ALA A 9 3.43 13.45 -8.48
C ALA A 9 3.93 14.03 -7.16
N ARG A 10 3.13 14.95 -6.59
CA ARG A 10 3.35 15.46 -5.22
C ARG A 10 3.18 14.35 -4.18
N HIS A 11 2.22 13.46 -4.41
CA HIS A 11 1.86 12.37 -3.52
C HIS A 11 1.48 11.14 -4.33
N TYR A 12 1.82 9.96 -3.81
CA TYR A 12 1.54 8.68 -4.43
C TYR A 12 0.59 7.85 -3.59
N ILE A 13 -0.12 6.93 -4.24
CA ILE A 13 -0.90 5.90 -3.58
C ILE A 13 -0.40 4.56 -4.11
N MET A 14 0.10 3.72 -3.22
CA MET A 14 0.56 2.38 -3.55
C MET A 14 -0.43 1.37 -3.00
N VAL A 15 -0.99 0.53 -3.88
CA VAL A 15 -2.04 -0.45 -3.56
C VAL A 15 -1.50 -1.85 -3.86
N ASP A 16 -1.39 -2.72 -2.86
CA ASP A 16 -0.83 -4.08 -3.03
C ASP A 16 -1.37 -5.05 -1.95
N ASP A 17 -1.19 -6.36 -2.17
CA ASP A 17 -1.52 -7.43 -1.21
C ASP A 17 -0.32 -7.87 -0.35
N LYS A 18 0.87 -7.29 -0.57
CA LYS A 18 2.10 -7.64 0.14
C LYS A 18 2.57 -6.49 1.05
N LEU A 19 2.35 -6.65 2.36
CA LEU A 19 2.84 -5.71 3.37
C LEU A 19 4.36 -5.48 3.30
N ARG A 20 5.15 -6.49 2.91
CA ARG A 20 6.61 -6.32 2.69
C ARG A 20 6.94 -5.22 1.67
N ILE A 21 6.21 -5.19 0.56
CA ILE A 21 6.44 -4.20 -0.51
C ILE A 21 5.96 -2.83 -0.04
N LEU A 22 4.78 -2.77 0.58
CA LEU A 22 4.23 -1.54 1.12
C LEU A 22 5.14 -0.91 2.18
N ALA A 23 5.67 -1.72 3.12
CA ALA A 23 6.60 -1.27 4.14
C ALA A 23 7.91 -0.74 3.53
N ALA A 24 8.47 -1.43 2.52
CA ALA A 24 9.68 -0.98 1.84
C ALA A 24 9.47 0.36 1.11
N ILE A 25 8.34 0.51 0.41
CA ILE A 25 7.99 1.75 -0.28
C ILE A 25 7.73 2.89 0.71
N LYS A 26 7.01 2.62 1.81
CA LYS A 26 6.79 3.59 2.88
C LYS A 26 8.10 4.04 3.51
N GLY A 27 9.04 3.12 3.72
CA GLY A 27 10.38 3.46 4.21
C GLY A 27 11.16 4.37 3.24
N ALA A 28 11.04 4.14 1.93
CA ALA A 28 11.73 4.93 0.93
C ALA A 28 11.09 6.31 0.67
N TRP A 29 9.75 6.39 0.67
CA TRP A 29 9.01 7.59 0.24
C TRP A 29 8.34 8.35 1.39
N GLY A 30 8.28 7.77 2.59
CA GLY A 30 7.75 8.40 3.81
C GLY A 30 6.35 8.94 3.62
N ASP A 31 6.17 10.22 3.94
CA ASP A 31 4.88 10.91 3.86
C ASP A 31 4.44 11.23 2.44
N ARG A 32 5.30 11.01 1.43
CA ARG A 32 4.93 11.21 0.02
C ARG A 32 4.13 10.04 -0.57
N VAL A 33 3.84 9.01 0.23
CA VAL A 33 3.05 7.87 -0.19
C VAL A 33 2.02 7.46 0.86
N THR A 34 0.79 7.20 0.40
CA THR A 34 -0.21 6.44 1.13
C THR A 34 -0.16 4.99 0.65
N THR A 35 0.05 4.06 1.57
CA THR A 35 0.04 2.63 1.30
C THR A 35 -1.33 2.05 1.62
N VAL A 36 -1.88 1.27 0.68
CA VAL A 36 -3.19 0.61 0.80
C VAL A 36 -2.98 -0.88 0.70
N PHE A 37 -3.18 -1.58 1.80
CA PHE A 37 -3.20 -3.04 1.84
C PHE A 37 -4.59 -3.55 1.46
N VAL A 38 -4.67 -4.33 0.39
CA VAL A 38 -5.93 -4.96 -0.04
C VAL A 38 -5.92 -6.40 0.44
N ARG A 39 -6.94 -6.82 1.20
CA ARG A 39 -7.07 -8.19 1.72
C ARG A 39 -7.58 -9.18 0.66
N GLN A 40 -6.96 -9.12 -0.51
CA GLN A 40 -7.24 -10.01 -1.63
C GLN A 40 -5.93 -10.67 -2.06
N GLY A 41 -6.00 -11.91 -2.54
CA GLY A 41 -4.81 -12.67 -2.94
C GLY A 41 -4.24 -13.53 -1.83
N HIS A 42 -3.23 -14.33 -2.18
CA HIS A 42 -2.69 -15.38 -1.31
C HIS A 42 -1.94 -14.82 -0.10
N TYR A 43 -1.28 -13.66 -0.24
CA TYR A 43 -0.47 -13.05 0.81
C TYR A 43 -1.32 -12.34 1.88
N ALA A 44 -2.56 -12.00 1.54
CA ALA A 44 -3.45 -11.26 2.42
C ALA A 44 -3.98 -12.07 3.63
N ILE A 45 -3.84 -13.40 3.58
CA ILE A 45 -4.40 -14.32 4.57
C ILE A 45 -3.33 -15.10 5.35
N ASP A 46 -2.05 -14.88 5.08
CA ASP A 46 -0.94 -15.55 5.77
C ASP A 46 -0.61 -14.82 7.08
N PRO A 47 -0.93 -15.38 8.26
CA PRO A 47 -0.72 -14.71 9.54
C PRO A 47 0.75 -14.42 9.83
N ALA A 48 1.68 -15.24 9.32
CA ALA A 48 3.11 -15.03 9.53
C ALA A 48 3.60 -13.81 8.74
N ILE A 49 3.11 -13.62 7.53
CA ILE A 49 3.42 -12.44 6.72
C ILE A 49 2.77 -11.19 7.32
N LEU A 50 1.54 -11.29 7.79
CA LEU A 50 0.83 -10.17 8.42
C LEU A 50 1.51 -9.70 9.72
N ALA A 51 2.08 -10.62 10.50
CA ALA A 51 2.79 -10.29 11.74
C ALA A 51 4.22 -9.78 11.51
N ALA A 52 4.84 -10.08 10.36
CA ALA A 52 6.25 -9.78 10.10
C ALA A 52 6.51 -8.33 9.64
N TYR A 53 5.49 -7.60 9.22
CA TYR A 53 5.63 -6.26 8.64
C TYR A 53 4.67 -5.26 9.29
N PRO A 54 5.03 -3.97 9.36
CA PRO A 54 4.13 -2.96 9.85
C PRO A 54 2.86 -2.88 8.98
N PRO A 55 1.72 -2.46 9.56
CA PRO A 55 0.51 -2.25 8.80
C PRO A 55 0.70 -1.14 7.75
N ALA A 56 -0.03 -1.24 6.65
CA ALA A 56 -0.17 -0.14 5.69
C ALA A 56 -0.99 1.02 6.30
N ASP A 57 -0.91 2.20 5.68
CA ASP A 57 -1.66 3.38 6.13
C ASP A 57 -3.19 3.14 6.09
N VAL A 58 -3.65 2.39 5.08
CA VAL A 58 -5.05 2.01 4.89
C VAL A 58 -5.14 0.52 4.61
N THR A 59 -6.14 -0.15 5.18
CA THR A 59 -6.49 -1.53 4.82
C THR A 59 -7.92 -1.57 4.29
N ILE A 60 -8.12 -2.25 3.16
CA ILE A 60 -9.44 -2.48 2.56
C ILE A 60 -9.65 -3.98 2.31
N GLU A 61 -10.89 -4.43 2.39
CA GLU A 61 -11.23 -5.84 2.16
C GLU A 61 -11.25 -6.17 0.66
N ARG A 62 -11.65 -5.22 -0.17
CA ARG A 62 -11.79 -5.38 -1.62
C ARG A 62 -11.38 -4.11 -2.35
N ILE A 63 -10.78 -4.27 -3.53
CA ILE A 63 -10.32 -3.15 -4.36
C ILE A 63 -11.45 -2.18 -4.76
N ASP A 64 -12.69 -2.66 -4.85
CA ASP A 64 -13.86 -1.83 -5.13
C ASP A 64 -14.21 -0.82 -4.03
N GLN A 65 -13.55 -0.90 -2.87
CA GLN A 65 -13.67 0.07 -1.78
C GLN A 65 -12.78 1.30 -1.99
N LEU A 66 -11.73 1.18 -2.82
CA LEU A 66 -10.73 2.23 -3.02
C LEU A 66 -11.31 3.63 -3.31
N PRO A 67 -12.31 3.80 -4.20
CA PRO A 67 -12.88 5.14 -4.47
C PRO A 67 -13.50 5.79 -3.23
N ARG A 68 -14.02 5.00 -2.29
CA ARG A 68 -14.66 5.46 -1.06
C ARG A 68 -13.65 5.76 0.05
N THR A 69 -12.51 5.08 0.05
CA THR A 69 -11.53 5.15 1.15
C THR A 69 -10.52 6.29 1.00
N LEU A 70 -10.34 6.81 -0.22
CA LEU A 70 -9.37 7.86 -0.55
C LEU A 70 -10.02 9.18 -0.96
N SER A 71 -11.34 9.30 -0.76
CA SER A 71 -12.04 10.58 -0.90
C SER A 71 -11.63 11.51 0.25
N PRO A 72 -11.38 12.81 -0.01
CA PRO A 72 -11.12 13.79 1.04
C PRO A 72 -12.31 13.97 1.99
#